data_AF-A0A1W9VJJ7-F1
#
_entry.id   AF-A0A1W9VJJ7-F1
#
_cell.length_a   1.000
_cell.length_b   1.000
_cell.length_c   1.000
_cell.angle_alpha   90.00
_cell.angle_beta   90.00
_cell.angle_gamma   90.00
#
_symmetry.space_group_name_H-M   'P 1'
#
loop_
_entity.id
_entity.type
_entity.pdbx_description
1 polymer ?
#
loop_
_entity_poly.entity_id
_entity_poly.type
_entity_poly.pdbx_seq_one_letter_code
_entity_poly.pdbx_strand_id
1 'polypeptide(L)'
;MIQSIVITKEKITVLDQTKLPAEECYRDIINYKDMVEAIKRLRIRGAPAIGIAGLAGVWLAFKEFRRNPNCKELLLDAITVLENSRPTAVNLSYATKLARVYVESKNFSVDTDELFNMVINLRDEENSYCNLMGSNGVKEIFKGQKELRILTHCNTGSLATFGIGTALGVVRELAKVTKVKVWADETRPLMQGSRLTMWELIKSGIEATLIADSMAAHTIKTNKIDLIIVGADRIARNGDSA
;
A
#
# COMPACT_ATOMS: atom_id res chain seq x y z
N MET A 1 6.19 -13.29 4.62
CA MET A 1 5.75 -12.10 3.86
C MET A 1 5.98 -10.88 4.72
N ILE A 2 6.55 -9.80 4.17
CA ILE A 2 6.88 -8.61 4.95
C ILE A 2 5.61 -7.78 5.13
N GLN A 3 5.20 -7.56 6.38
CA GLN A 3 4.08 -6.70 6.71
C GLN A 3 4.59 -5.30 7.03
N SER A 4 4.19 -4.33 6.22
CA SER A 4 4.53 -2.91 6.40
C SER A 4 3.69 -2.23 7.49
N ILE A 5 2.50 -2.77 7.76
CA ILE A 5 1.58 -2.30 8.80
C ILE A 5 0.96 -3.53 9.47
N VAL A 6 1.04 -3.58 10.80
CA VAL A 6 0.37 -4.57 11.63
C VAL A 6 -0.69 -3.86 12.46
N ILE A 7 -1.95 -4.31 12.38
CA ILE A 7 -3.08 -3.72 13.08
C ILE A 7 -3.74 -4.81 13.94
N THR A 8 -3.75 -4.61 15.26
CA THR A 8 -4.53 -5.38 16.23
C THR A 8 -5.35 -4.46 17.12
N LYS A 9 -6.22 -5.00 17.99
CA LYS A 9 -7.00 -4.16 18.93
C LYS A 9 -6.10 -3.47 19.97
N GLU A 10 -4.98 -4.11 20.28
CA GLU A 10 -4.00 -3.70 21.30
C GLU A 10 -3.02 -2.67 20.75
N LYS A 11 -2.49 -2.90 19.54
CA LYS A 11 -1.43 -2.06 18.97
C LYS A 11 -1.48 -1.96 17.46
N ILE A 12 -0.94 -0.84 16.96
CA ILE A 12 -0.61 -0.66 15.55
C ILE A 12 0.90 -0.41 15.44
N THR A 13 1.57 -1.16 14.58
CA THR A 13 3.01 -1.00 14.33
C THR A 13 3.25 -0.87 12.83
N VAL A 14 4.12 0.06 12.44
CA VAL A 14 4.43 0.37 11.03
C VAL A 14 5.94 0.30 10.78
N LEU A 15 6.31 -0.24 9.62
CA LEU A 15 7.68 -0.18 9.13
C LEU A 15 7.97 1.23 8.61
N ASP A 16 9.01 1.88 9.12
CA ASP A 16 9.45 3.20 8.68
C ASP A 16 10.10 3.11 7.30
N GLN A 17 9.28 3.19 6.25
CA GLN A 17 9.74 3.11 4.87
C GLN A 17 10.70 4.24 4.46
N THR A 18 10.84 5.31 5.27
CA THR A 18 11.81 6.39 5.01
C THR A 18 13.24 5.98 5.31
N LYS A 19 13.43 4.92 6.10
CA LYS A 19 14.75 4.40 6.47
C LYS A 19 15.24 3.24 5.59
N LEU A 20 14.34 2.63 4.83
CA LEU A 20 14.70 1.61 3.86
C LEU A 20 15.53 2.21 2.71
N PRO A 21 16.51 1.47 2.17
CA PRO A 21 16.85 0.08 2.49
C PRO A 21 17.89 -0.08 3.62
N ALA A 22 18.40 1.02 4.17
CA ALA A 22 19.54 1.00 5.10
C ALA A 22 19.19 0.43 6.48
N GLU A 23 17.98 0.69 6.98
CA GLU A 23 17.56 0.24 8.31
C GLU A 23 16.09 -0.23 8.30
N GLU A 24 15.84 -1.41 8.86
CA GLU A 24 14.50 -1.94 9.13
C GLU A 24 14.05 -1.52 10.52
N CYS A 25 13.29 -0.42 10.58
CA CYS A 25 12.83 0.17 11.84
C CYS A 25 11.31 0.15 11.93
N TYR A 26 10.78 -0.45 12.98
CA TYR A 26 9.34 -0.46 13.26
C TYR A 26 8.99 0.60 14.31
N ARG A 27 7.86 1.28 14.13
CA ARG A 27 7.34 2.29 15.06
C ARG A 27 5.91 1.96 15.45
N ASP A 28 5.60 2.16 16.72
CA ASP A 28 4.22 2.07 17.19
C ASP A 28 3.46 3.36 16.87
N ILE A 29 2.19 3.20 16.50
CA ILE A 29 1.22 4.27 16.31
C ILE A 29 0.29 4.26 17.51
N ILE A 30 0.40 5.26 18.39
CA ILE A 30 -0.30 5.29 19.67
C ILE A 30 -1.65 6.01 19.53
N ASN A 31 -1.69 7.07 18.73
CA ASN A 31 -2.87 7.90 18.52
C ASN A 31 -3.05 8.29 17.04
N TYR A 32 -4.17 8.94 16.72
CA TYR A 32 -4.47 9.30 15.33
C TYR A 32 -3.52 10.36 14.76
N LYS A 33 -2.91 11.22 15.60
CA LYS A 33 -1.92 12.22 15.16
C LYS A 33 -0.60 11.54 14.75
N ASP A 34 -0.20 10.48 15.44
CA ASP A 34 0.93 9.64 15.02
C ASP A 34 0.65 9.02 13.65
N MET A 35 -0.58 8.55 13.40
CA MET A 35 -0.98 8.01 12.10
C MET A 35 -0.92 9.08 11.00
N VAL A 36 -1.44 10.28 11.27
CA VAL A 36 -1.35 11.44 10.35
C VAL A 36 0.10 11.75 10.01
N GLU A 37 0.98 11.76 11.01
CA GLU A 37 2.40 12.05 10.85
C GLU A 37 3.12 10.93 10.06
N ALA A 38 2.81 9.67 10.33
CA ALA A 38 3.33 8.53 9.59
C ALA A 38 2.94 8.55 8.10
N ILE A 39 1.70 8.94 7.79
CA ILE A 39 1.21 9.11 6.41
C ILE A 39 1.92 10.31 5.74
N LYS A 40 1.97 11.47 6.42
CA LYS A 40 2.61 12.70 5.88
C LYS A 40 4.11 12.54 5.62
N ARG A 41 4.82 11.84 6.50
CA ARG A 41 6.26 11.58 6.38
C ARG A 41 6.58 10.45 5.40
N LEU A 42 5.59 9.84 4.75
CA LEU A 42 5.77 8.71 3.84
C LEU A 42 6.38 7.47 4.51
N ARG A 43 6.19 7.31 5.83
CA ARG A 43 6.47 6.02 6.50
C ARG A 43 5.47 4.97 6.05
N ILE A 44 4.23 5.40 5.89
CA ILE A 44 3.16 4.63 5.25
C ILE A 44 2.92 5.22 3.87
N ARG A 45 2.99 4.38 2.84
CA ARG A 45 2.79 4.77 1.44
C ARG A 45 2.26 3.59 0.62
N GLY A 46 1.83 3.89 -0.59
CA GLY A 46 1.07 2.96 -1.44
C GLY A 46 -0.43 3.22 -1.26
N ALA A 47 -1.15 3.39 -2.37
CA ALA A 47 -2.55 3.79 -2.34
C ALA A 47 -3.40 2.88 -1.43
N PRO A 48 -3.30 1.53 -1.54
CA PRO A 48 -4.06 0.66 -0.63
C PRO A 48 -3.67 0.78 0.84
N ALA A 49 -2.37 0.77 1.15
CA ALA A 49 -1.89 0.83 2.53
C ALA A 49 -2.32 2.12 3.24
N ILE A 50 -2.29 3.27 2.56
CA ILE A 50 -2.70 4.56 3.15
C ILE A 50 -4.19 4.58 3.46
N GLY A 51 -5.04 3.98 2.61
CA GLY A 51 -6.49 3.95 2.83
C GLY A 51 -6.85 3.27 4.16
N ILE A 52 -6.37 2.04 4.34
CA ILE A 52 -6.60 1.26 5.57
C ILE A 52 -5.92 1.93 6.78
N ALA A 53 -4.73 2.50 6.61
CA ALA A 53 -4.06 3.26 7.67
C ALA A 53 -4.88 4.48 8.11
N GLY A 54 -5.49 5.21 7.17
CA GLY A 54 -6.39 6.32 7.45
C GLY A 54 -7.59 5.90 8.28
N LEU A 55 -8.26 4.82 7.90
CA LEU A 55 -9.40 4.27 8.65
C LEU A 55 -8.98 3.77 10.05
N ALA A 56 -7.80 3.14 10.17
CA ALA A 56 -7.23 2.77 11.45
C ALA A 56 -6.92 3.99 12.33
N GLY A 57 -6.49 5.10 11.72
CA GLY A 57 -6.35 6.39 12.39
C GLY A 57 -7.68 6.90 12.96
N VAL A 58 -8.79 6.77 12.23
CA VAL A 58 -10.13 7.14 12.72
C VAL A 58 -10.52 6.27 13.92
N TRP A 59 -10.24 4.96 13.85
CA TRP A 59 -10.47 4.05 14.97
C TRP A 59 -9.66 4.45 16.22
N LEU A 60 -8.39 4.84 16.06
CA LEU A 60 -7.57 5.37 17.16
C LEU A 60 -8.17 6.67 17.74
N ALA A 61 -8.60 7.59 16.89
CA ALA A 61 -9.28 8.82 17.33
C ALA A 61 -10.54 8.50 18.15
N PHE A 62 -11.28 7.46 17.75
CA PHE A 62 -12.46 7.07 18.51
C PHE A 62 -12.11 6.49 19.88
N LYS A 63 -11.08 5.65 19.97
CA LYS A 63 -10.58 5.16 21.27
C LYS A 63 -10.20 6.31 22.21
N GLU A 64 -9.64 7.39 21.68
CA GLU A 64 -9.27 8.61 22.41
C GLU A 64 -10.51 9.39 22.88
N PHE A 65 -11.49 9.61 22.01
CA PHE A 65 -12.60 10.53 22.27
C PHE A 65 -13.89 9.91 22.80
N ARG A 66 -14.04 8.58 22.81
CA ARG A 66 -15.31 7.88 23.16
C ARG A 66 -15.96 8.25 24.50
N ARG A 67 -15.21 8.85 25.44
CA ARG A 67 -15.73 9.31 26.74
C ARG A 67 -16.03 10.81 26.77
N ASN A 68 -15.76 11.53 25.69
CA ASN A 68 -15.98 12.97 25.58
C ASN A 68 -17.43 13.24 25.14
N PRO A 69 -18.16 14.18 25.78
CA PRO A 69 -19.52 14.56 25.35
C PRO A 69 -19.60 15.01 23.88
N ASN A 70 -18.53 15.63 23.37
CA ASN A 70 -18.41 16.11 21.99
C ASN A 70 -17.72 15.10 21.07
N CYS A 71 -17.73 13.80 21.42
CA CYS A 71 -17.02 12.74 20.68
C CYS A 71 -17.34 12.77 19.17
N LYS A 72 -18.59 13.02 18.79
CA LYS A 72 -19.00 13.05 17.38
C LYS A 72 -18.25 14.15 16.60
N GLU A 73 -18.24 15.37 17.14
CA GLU A 73 -17.58 16.53 16.51
C GLU A 73 -16.07 16.30 16.41
N LEU A 74 -15.44 15.87 17.51
CA LEU A 74 -14.01 15.56 17.56
C LEU A 74 -13.60 14.47 16.56
N LEU A 75 -14.48 13.47 16.34
CA LEU A 75 -14.24 12.44 15.32
C LEU A 75 -14.31 13.00 13.91
N LEU A 76 -15.31 13.84 13.61
CA LEU A 76 -15.45 14.46 12.29
C LEU A 76 -14.25 15.38 11.98
N ASP A 77 -13.71 16.06 12.99
CA ASP A 77 -12.47 16.83 12.87
C ASP A 77 -11.27 15.92 12.61
N ALA A 78 -11.11 14.84 13.39
CA ALA A 78 -10.02 13.87 13.21
C ALA A 78 -10.05 13.21 11.81
N ILE A 79 -11.24 12.84 11.33
CA ILE A 79 -11.45 12.32 9.96
C ILE A 79 -10.95 13.35 8.93
N THR A 80 -11.31 14.62 9.11
CA THR A 80 -10.90 15.71 8.20
C THR A 80 -9.38 15.92 8.21
N VAL A 81 -8.73 15.81 9.38
CA VAL A 81 -7.26 15.89 9.50
C VAL A 81 -6.58 14.70 8.83
N LEU A 82 -7.10 13.48 9.01
CA LEU A 82 -6.59 12.25 8.38
C LEU A 82 -6.74 12.31 6.87
N GLU A 83 -7.91 12.68 6.35
CA GLU A 83 -8.18 12.82 4.92
C GLU A 83 -7.22 13.83 4.26
N ASN A 84 -7.02 14.99 4.90
CA ASN A 84 -6.12 16.04 4.42
C ASN A 84 -4.62 15.74 4.66
N SER A 85 -4.27 14.59 5.25
CA SER A 85 -2.87 14.23 5.43
C SER A 85 -2.15 14.03 4.09
N ARG A 86 -2.87 13.50 3.08
CA ARG A 86 -2.42 13.36 1.69
C ARG A 86 -3.62 13.48 0.72
N PRO A 87 -4.05 14.70 0.38
CA PRO A 87 -5.33 14.94 -0.32
C PRO A 87 -5.41 14.35 -1.75
N THR A 88 -4.29 13.99 -2.36
CA THR A 88 -4.26 13.35 -3.68
C THR A 88 -4.52 11.84 -3.63
N ALA A 89 -4.44 11.21 -2.45
CA ALA A 89 -4.64 9.77 -2.28
C ALA A 89 -6.15 9.43 -2.21
N VAL A 90 -6.70 8.88 -3.29
CA VAL A 90 -8.14 8.55 -3.36
C VAL A 90 -8.53 7.49 -2.34
N ASN A 91 -7.72 6.45 -2.17
CA ASN A 91 -8.00 5.38 -1.22
C ASN A 91 -8.09 5.90 0.22
N LEU A 92 -7.32 6.94 0.55
CA LEU A 92 -7.42 7.63 1.84
C LEU A 92 -8.78 8.32 1.97
N SER A 93 -9.14 9.18 1.01
CA SER A 93 -10.43 9.88 1.02
C SER A 93 -11.62 8.91 1.02
N TYR A 94 -11.55 7.84 0.23
CA TYR A 94 -12.55 6.78 0.21
C TYR A 94 -12.73 6.15 1.60
N ALA A 95 -11.64 5.68 2.22
CA ALA A 95 -11.70 5.02 3.51
C ALA A 95 -12.14 5.96 4.65
N THR A 96 -11.67 7.21 4.66
CA THR A 96 -12.10 8.21 5.65
C THR A 96 -13.56 8.63 5.43
N LYS A 97 -14.05 8.67 4.19
CA LYS A 97 -15.45 8.95 3.88
C LYS A 97 -16.40 7.84 4.35
N LEU A 98 -15.99 6.56 4.24
CA LEU A 98 -16.74 5.45 4.85
C LEU A 98 -16.91 5.65 6.36
N ALA A 99 -15.82 6.02 7.03
CA ALA A 99 -15.85 6.34 8.46
C ALA A 99 -16.74 7.55 8.78
N ARG A 100 -16.69 8.60 7.95
CA ARG A 100 -17.55 9.80 8.11
C ARG A 100 -19.03 9.44 8.05
N VAL A 101 -19.45 8.71 7.02
CA VAL A 101 -20.85 8.25 6.87
C VAL A 101 -21.28 7.42 8.07
N TYR A 102 -20.41 6.52 8.54
CA TYR A 102 -20.68 5.71 9.73
C TYR A 102 -20.91 6.60 10.97
N VAL A 103 -20.02 7.54 11.26
CA VAL A 103 -20.12 8.47 12.41
C VAL A 103 -21.35 9.38 12.32
N GLU A 104 -21.71 9.83 11.11
CA GLU A 104 -22.87 10.70 10.90
C GLU A 104 -24.20 9.96 11.10
N SER A 105 -24.28 8.71 10.63
CA SER A 105 -25.49 7.87 10.68
C SER A 105 -25.84 7.36 12.07
N LYS A 106 -24.85 7.15 12.94
CA LYS A 106 -25.07 6.71 14.33
C LYS A 106 -25.35 7.96 15.17
N ASN A 107 -26.58 8.12 15.65
CA ASN A 107 -27.01 9.22 16.50
C ASN A 107 -26.39 9.11 17.92
N PHE A 108 -25.06 9.26 18.01
CA PHE A 108 -24.20 9.11 19.20
C PHE A 108 -23.94 7.68 19.72
N SER A 109 -24.38 6.63 19.03
CA SER A 109 -24.09 5.22 19.39
C SER A 109 -23.00 4.59 18.51
N VAL A 110 -21.84 5.25 18.41
CA VAL A 110 -20.69 4.72 17.66
C VAL A 110 -20.08 3.56 18.48
N ASP A 111 -19.81 2.41 17.87
CA ASP A 111 -19.17 1.26 18.56
C ASP A 111 -17.71 1.12 18.10
N THR A 112 -16.80 1.07 19.08
CA THR A 112 -15.35 1.00 18.82
C THR A 112 -15.00 -0.32 18.12
N ASP A 113 -15.74 -1.38 18.42
CA ASP A 113 -15.56 -2.68 17.79
C ASP A 113 -16.12 -2.73 16.37
N GLU A 114 -17.25 -2.06 16.09
CA GLU A 114 -17.75 -1.92 14.71
C GLU A 114 -16.73 -1.17 13.82
N LEU A 115 -16.15 -0.05 14.28
CA LEU A 115 -15.11 0.66 13.53
C LEU A 115 -13.84 -0.16 13.35
N PHE A 116 -13.43 -0.93 14.38
CA PHE A 116 -12.31 -1.85 14.23
C PHE A 116 -12.59 -2.93 13.18
N ASN A 117 -13.78 -3.51 13.19
CA ASN A 117 -14.18 -4.52 12.22
C ASN A 117 -14.22 -3.93 10.80
N MET A 118 -14.59 -2.66 10.62
CA MET A 118 -14.47 -1.98 9.32
C MET A 118 -13.01 -1.92 8.84
N VAL A 119 -12.05 -1.62 9.73
CA VAL A 119 -10.60 -1.63 9.40
C VAL A 119 -10.16 -3.02 8.95
N ILE A 120 -10.52 -4.04 9.73
CA ILE A 120 -10.12 -5.43 9.46
C ILE A 120 -10.76 -5.96 8.17
N ASN A 121 -12.03 -5.68 7.94
CA ASN A 121 -12.72 -6.10 6.72
C ASN A 121 -12.09 -5.46 5.47
N LEU A 122 -11.82 -4.15 5.50
CA LEU A 122 -11.17 -3.47 4.38
C LEU A 122 -9.74 -3.99 4.12
N ARG A 123 -9.01 -4.32 5.21
CA ARG A 123 -7.68 -4.94 5.12
C ARG A 123 -7.73 -6.32 4.46
N ASP A 124 -8.65 -7.17 4.91
CA ASP A 124 -8.75 -8.55 4.45
C ASP A 124 -9.27 -8.62 3.01
N GLU A 125 -10.20 -7.72 2.66
CA GLU A 125 -10.65 -7.50 1.29
C GLU A 125 -9.47 -7.07 0.38
N GLU A 126 -8.68 -6.07 0.77
CA GLU A 126 -7.51 -5.63 0.01
C GLU A 126 -6.48 -6.76 -0.18
N ASN A 127 -6.24 -7.56 0.86
CA ASN A 127 -5.36 -8.72 0.75
C ASN A 127 -5.93 -9.76 -0.23
N SER A 128 -7.24 -10.00 -0.22
CA SER A 128 -7.90 -10.89 -1.18
C SER A 128 -7.72 -10.39 -2.63
N TYR A 129 -7.83 -9.07 -2.86
CA TYR A 129 -7.60 -8.46 -4.17
C TYR A 129 -6.16 -8.58 -4.63
N CYS A 130 -5.18 -8.39 -3.73
CA CYS A 130 -3.76 -8.64 -4.03
C CYS A 130 -3.54 -10.09 -4.51
N ASN A 131 -4.10 -11.07 -3.80
CA ASN A 131 -3.97 -12.49 -4.15
C ASN A 131 -4.64 -12.81 -5.49
N LEU A 132 -5.82 -12.25 -5.76
CA LEU A 132 -6.52 -12.40 -7.03
C LEU A 132 -5.75 -11.76 -8.18
N MET A 133 -5.19 -10.57 -8.00
CA MET A 133 -4.34 -9.95 -9.02
C MET A 133 -3.12 -10.82 -9.31
N GLY A 134 -2.45 -11.35 -8.29
CA GLY A 134 -1.32 -12.27 -8.44
C GLY A 134 -1.68 -13.51 -9.26
N SER A 135 -2.74 -14.22 -8.87
CA SER A 135 -3.16 -15.47 -9.54
C SER A 135 -3.68 -15.24 -10.95
N ASN A 136 -4.47 -14.18 -11.18
CA ASN A 136 -4.92 -13.79 -12.51
C ASN A 136 -3.74 -13.37 -13.40
N GLY A 137 -2.78 -12.62 -12.86
CA GLY A 137 -1.56 -12.24 -13.58
C GLY A 137 -0.78 -13.46 -14.07
N VAL A 138 -0.59 -14.48 -13.21
CA VAL A 138 0.03 -15.75 -13.64
C VAL A 138 -0.74 -16.41 -14.76
N LYS A 139 -2.06 -16.56 -14.61
CA LYS A 139 -2.93 -17.19 -15.62
C LYS A 139 -2.84 -16.50 -16.98
N GLU A 140 -2.82 -15.17 -17.00
CA GLU A 140 -2.80 -14.38 -18.23
C GLU A 140 -1.41 -14.31 -18.87
N ILE A 141 -0.34 -14.21 -18.09
CA ILE A 141 1.02 -13.97 -18.59
C ILE A 141 1.77 -15.28 -18.87
N PHE A 142 1.65 -16.28 -18.00
CA PHE A 142 2.42 -17.51 -18.12
C PHE A 142 1.82 -18.45 -19.17
N LYS A 143 2.57 -18.69 -20.24
CA LYS A 143 2.23 -19.58 -21.37
C LYS A 143 3.31 -20.66 -21.56
N GLY A 144 4.03 -21.04 -20.51
CA GLY A 144 5.10 -22.05 -20.56
C GLY A 144 6.50 -21.51 -20.89
N GLN A 145 6.72 -20.20 -20.81
CA GLN A 145 8.03 -19.60 -21.02
C GLN A 145 9.00 -20.04 -19.91
N LYS A 146 10.26 -20.34 -20.26
CA LYS A 146 11.29 -20.74 -19.28
C LYS A 146 11.83 -19.58 -18.45
N GLU A 147 11.77 -18.36 -18.99
CA GLU A 147 12.21 -17.14 -18.35
C GLU A 147 11.30 -15.98 -18.78
N LEU A 148 11.02 -15.06 -17.86
CA LEU A 148 10.34 -13.80 -18.13
C LEU A 148 11.22 -12.63 -17.68
N ARG A 149 11.42 -11.67 -18.58
CA ARG A 149 12.15 -10.41 -18.33
C ARG A 149 11.15 -9.30 -18.17
N ILE A 150 11.03 -8.82 -16.94
CA ILE A 150 9.96 -7.90 -16.52
C ILE A 150 10.57 -6.54 -16.19
N LEU A 151 10.01 -5.46 -16.71
CA LEU A 151 10.31 -4.10 -16.26
C LEU A 151 9.16 -3.61 -15.37
N THR A 152 9.49 -2.96 -14.25
CA THR A 152 8.50 -2.37 -13.35
C THR A 152 8.93 -0.97 -12.88
N HIS A 153 7.96 -0.21 -12.39
CA HIS A 153 8.12 1.18 -11.98
C HIS A 153 7.52 1.41 -10.59
N CYS A 154 8.12 2.33 -9.82
CA CYS A 154 7.73 2.64 -8.44
C CYS A 154 7.86 1.43 -7.49
N ASN A 155 6.98 1.35 -6.50
CA ASN A 155 6.87 0.22 -5.58
C ASN A 155 5.41 -0.18 -5.38
N THR A 156 5.14 -1.46 -5.64
CA THR A 156 3.79 -2.06 -5.71
C THR A 156 3.75 -3.40 -4.99
N GLY A 157 4.70 -3.64 -4.10
CA GLY A 157 4.81 -4.85 -3.30
C GLY A 157 4.00 -4.80 -2.02
N SER A 158 4.42 -5.62 -1.06
CA SER A 158 3.78 -5.71 0.27
C SER A 158 4.10 -4.49 1.13
N LEU A 159 5.05 -3.64 0.70
CA LEU A 159 5.26 -2.33 1.30
C LEU A 159 4.18 -1.31 0.91
N ALA A 160 3.51 -1.51 -0.23
CA ALA A 160 2.48 -0.61 -0.74
C ALA A 160 1.03 -1.08 -0.45
N THR A 161 0.86 -2.32 0.02
CA THR A 161 -0.44 -2.95 0.29
C THR A 161 -0.43 -3.72 1.61
N PHE A 162 -1.56 -4.34 1.98
CA PHE A 162 -1.66 -5.26 3.12
C PHE A 162 -1.48 -6.74 2.74
N GLY A 163 -1.16 -7.03 1.47
CA GLY A 163 -1.01 -8.38 0.93
C GLY A 163 0.31 -8.57 0.18
N ILE A 164 0.32 -9.48 -0.79
CA ILE A 164 1.50 -9.78 -1.62
C ILE A 164 1.94 -8.64 -2.54
N GLY A 165 1.16 -7.56 -2.62
CA GLY A 165 1.32 -6.47 -3.59
C GLY A 165 0.39 -6.61 -4.80
N THR A 166 0.48 -5.66 -5.72
CA THR A 166 -0.26 -5.64 -6.99
C THR A 166 0.63 -6.15 -8.13
N ALA A 167 1.31 -5.26 -8.86
CA ALA A 167 2.24 -5.64 -9.92
C ALA A 167 3.42 -6.47 -9.40
N LEU A 168 4.02 -6.08 -8.26
CA LEU A 168 5.07 -6.90 -7.65
C LEU A 168 4.52 -8.21 -7.04
N GLY A 169 3.22 -8.23 -6.69
CA GLY A 169 2.51 -9.46 -6.31
C GLY A 169 2.43 -10.44 -7.47
N VAL A 170 2.08 -9.97 -8.67
CA VAL A 170 2.11 -10.78 -9.91
C VAL A 170 3.52 -11.30 -10.20
N VAL A 171 4.55 -10.45 -10.08
CA VAL A 171 5.96 -10.85 -10.25
C VAL A 171 6.34 -11.97 -9.28
N ARG A 172 5.92 -11.88 -8.00
CA ARG A 172 6.17 -12.92 -6.99
C ARG A 172 5.47 -14.23 -7.32
N GLU A 173 4.22 -14.18 -7.78
CA GLU A 173 3.51 -15.39 -8.17
C GLU A 173 4.10 -16.02 -9.45
N LEU A 174 4.52 -15.22 -10.43
CA LEU A 174 5.24 -15.71 -11.62
C LEU A 174 6.56 -16.39 -11.26
N ALA A 175 7.31 -15.82 -10.31
CA ALA A 175 8.60 -16.38 -9.87
C ALA A 175 8.46 -17.77 -9.22
N LYS A 176 7.25 -18.19 -8.82
CA LYS A 176 7.00 -19.54 -8.32
C LYS A 176 6.87 -20.59 -9.43
N VAL A 177 6.55 -20.17 -10.66
CA VAL A 177 6.22 -21.08 -11.77
C VAL A 177 7.19 -20.97 -12.96
N THR A 178 7.98 -19.91 -13.03
CA THR A 178 9.02 -19.73 -14.04
C THR A 178 10.16 -18.87 -13.52
N LYS A 179 11.32 -18.90 -14.21
CA LYS A 179 12.41 -17.99 -13.87
C LYS A 179 11.98 -16.55 -14.22
N VAL A 180 12.17 -15.63 -13.28
CA VAL A 180 11.85 -14.22 -13.48
C VAL A 180 13.09 -13.39 -13.25
N LYS A 181 13.36 -12.47 -14.17
CA LYS A 181 14.37 -11.42 -14.02
C LYS A 181 13.70 -10.06 -14.12
N VAL A 182 13.89 -9.24 -13.11
CA VAL A 182 13.22 -7.94 -12.98
C VAL A 182 14.20 -6.80 -13.23
N TRP A 183 13.80 -5.83 -14.03
CA TRP A 183 14.39 -4.51 -14.07
C TRP A 183 13.46 -3.57 -13.31
N ALA A 184 14.00 -2.84 -12.34
CA ALA A 184 13.25 -1.85 -11.59
C ALA A 184 13.84 -0.47 -11.88
N ASP A 185 12.99 0.46 -12.28
CA ASP A 185 13.34 1.87 -12.41
C ASP A 185 13.60 2.48 -11.02
N GLU A 186 14.62 3.32 -10.85
CA GLU A 186 14.91 3.94 -9.55
C GLU A 186 13.75 4.77 -8.99
N THR A 187 12.93 5.35 -9.88
CA THR A 187 11.74 6.15 -9.60
C THR A 187 12.05 7.45 -8.85
N ARG A 188 12.66 8.42 -9.55
CA ARG A 188 12.91 9.76 -9.00
C ARG A 188 11.60 10.50 -8.66
N PRO A 189 11.63 11.45 -7.71
CA PRO A 189 12.76 11.80 -6.83
C PRO A 189 12.79 10.98 -5.54
N LEU A 190 11.72 10.25 -5.20
CA LEU A 190 11.55 9.56 -3.93
C LEU A 190 12.26 8.20 -3.87
N MET A 191 12.76 7.73 -5.01
CA MET A 191 13.62 6.56 -5.13
C MET A 191 12.92 5.25 -4.73
N GLN A 192 11.65 5.10 -5.08
CA GLN A 192 10.84 3.93 -4.70
C GLN A 192 11.41 2.63 -5.21
N GLY A 193 11.80 2.58 -6.48
CA GLY A 193 12.23 1.32 -7.05
C GLY A 193 13.59 0.92 -6.49
N SER A 194 14.52 1.86 -6.35
CA SER A 194 15.83 1.58 -5.77
C SER A 194 15.78 1.27 -4.28
N ARG A 195 14.92 1.95 -3.50
CA ARG A 195 14.89 1.80 -2.04
C ARG A 195 13.94 0.71 -1.54
N LEU A 196 12.80 0.53 -2.20
CA LEU A 196 11.70 -0.32 -1.71
C LEU A 196 11.53 -1.56 -2.59
N THR A 197 11.40 -1.40 -3.91
CA THR A 197 11.19 -2.53 -4.82
C THR A 197 12.40 -3.45 -4.88
N MET A 198 13.61 -2.90 -5.05
CA MET A 198 14.84 -3.68 -5.01
C MET A 198 15.01 -4.38 -3.66
N TRP A 199 14.71 -3.69 -2.55
CA TRP A 199 14.77 -4.30 -1.22
C TRP A 199 13.80 -5.49 -1.09
N GLU A 200 12.56 -5.36 -1.57
CA GLU A 200 11.57 -6.44 -1.57
C GLU A 200 11.96 -7.61 -2.48
N LEU A 201 12.50 -7.33 -3.67
CA LEU A 201 12.95 -8.34 -4.64
C LEU A 201 14.13 -9.14 -4.10
N ILE A 202 15.15 -8.45 -3.55
CA ILE A 202 16.33 -9.07 -2.94
C ILE A 202 15.90 -9.96 -1.75
N LYS A 203 15.03 -9.43 -0.86
CA LYS A 203 14.50 -10.24 0.26
C LYS A 203 13.69 -11.46 -0.20
N SER A 204 13.10 -11.40 -1.38
CA SER A 204 12.32 -12.51 -1.96
C SER A 204 13.19 -13.47 -2.78
N GLY A 205 14.50 -13.23 -2.92
CA GLY A 205 15.39 -14.04 -3.75
C GLY A 205 15.12 -13.94 -5.25
N ILE A 206 14.43 -12.89 -5.70
CA ILE A 206 14.10 -12.69 -7.12
C ILE A 206 15.25 -11.93 -7.78
N GLU A 207 15.76 -12.45 -8.90
CA GLU A 207 16.84 -11.82 -9.67
C GLU A 207 16.37 -10.43 -10.16
N ALA A 208 17.07 -9.38 -9.74
CA ALA A 208 16.69 -8.00 -10.02
C ALA A 208 17.88 -7.13 -10.43
N THR A 209 17.64 -6.17 -11.32
CA THR A 209 18.60 -5.16 -11.78
C THR A 209 17.96 -3.78 -11.60
N LEU A 210 18.64 -2.90 -10.87
CA LEU A 210 18.24 -1.50 -10.75
C LEU A 210 18.72 -0.72 -11.98
N ILE A 211 17.86 0.13 -12.53
CA ILE A 211 18.22 1.07 -13.61
C ILE A 211 17.77 2.49 -13.28
N ALA A 212 18.47 3.48 -13.84
CA ALA A 212 17.96 4.86 -13.81
C ALA A 212 16.72 4.97 -14.70
N ASP A 213 15.79 5.87 -14.36
CA ASP A 213 14.53 6.04 -15.10
C ASP A 213 14.78 6.31 -16.60
N SER A 214 15.82 7.09 -16.91
CA SER A 214 16.21 7.42 -18.29
C SER A 214 16.80 6.26 -19.10
N MET A 215 17.09 5.13 -18.46
CA MET A 215 17.62 3.93 -19.12
C MET A 215 16.51 3.01 -19.66
N ALA A 216 15.26 3.19 -19.24
CA ALA A 216 14.16 2.27 -19.55
C ALA A 216 14.06 1.93 -21.04
N ALA A 217 14.08 2.93 -21.93
CA ALA A 217 13.99 2.70 -23.37
C ALA A 217 15.17 1.88 -23.93
N HIS A 218 16.38 2.14 -23.45
CA HIS A 218 17.56 1.38 -23.84
C HIS A 218 17.44 -0.06 -23.34
N THR A 219 17.10 -0.25 -22.06
CA THR A 219 16.91 -1.56 -21.42
C THR A 219 15.84 -2.40 -22.12
N ILE A 220 14.69 -1.81 -22.48
CA ILE A 220 13.64 -2.51 -23.24
C ILE A 220 14.22 -3.11 -24.52
N LYS A 221 15.00 -2.32 -25.27
CA LYS A 221 15.61 -2.75 -26.53
C LYS A 221 16.73 -3.78 -26.32
N THR A 222 17.69 -3.52 -25.44
CA THR A 222 18.91 -4.32 -25.31
C THR A 222 18.70 -5.61 -24.55
N ASN A 223 17.85 -5.59 -23.52
CA ASN A 223 17.55 -6.75 -22.70
C ASN A 223 16.33 -7.52 -23.21
N LYS A 224 15.63 -6.97 -24.22
CA LYS A 224 14.42 -7.52 -24.86
C LYS A 224 13.36 -7.84 -23.82
N ILE A 225 12.93 -6.82 -23.07
CA ILE A 225 11.91 -6.96 -22.02
C ILE A 225 10.64 -7.60 -22.60
N ASP A 226 10.12 -8.62 -21.93
CA ASP A 226 8.95 -9.39 -22.37
C ASP A 226 7.64 -8.76 -21.87
N LEU A 227 7.68 -8.13 -20.70
CA LEU A 227 6.53 -7.53 -20.03
C LEU A 227 6.92 -6.27 -19.27
N ILE A 228 6.11 -5.23 -19.40
CA ILE A 228 6.13 -4.08 -18.48
C ILE A 228 4.89 -4.20 -17.61
N ILE A 229 5.07 -4.24 -16.28
CA ILE A 229 3.96 -4.32 -15.33
C ILE A 229 4.13 -3.27 -14.24
N VAL A 230 3.10 -2.47 -14.02
CA VAL A 230 3.08 -1.34 -13.09
C VAL A 230 1.82 -1.40 -12.24
N GLY A 231 1.86 -0.70 -11.11
CA GLY A 231 0.64 -0.43 -10.32
C GLY A 231 -0.12 0.76 -10.90
N ALA A 232 -1.18 1.16 -10.21
CA ALA A 232 -1.91 2.38 -10.48
C ALA A 232 -2.33 3.02 -9.15
N ASP A 233 -2.25 4.34 -9.07
CA ASP A 233 -2.85 5.12 -8.00
C ASP A 233 -4.33 5.41 -8.31
N ARG A 234 -4.68 5.58 -9.59
CA ARG A 234 -6.07 5.78 -10.02
C ARG A 234 -6.29 5.33 -11.46
N ILE A 235 -7.37 4.60 -11.70
CA ILE A 235 -7.83 4.23 -13.05
C ILE A 235 -9.19 4.88 -13.31
N ALA A 236 -9.27 5.72 -14.34
CA ALA A 236 -10.50 6.37 -14.76
C ALA A 236 -11.40 5.40 -15.55
N ARG A 237 -12.68 5.76 -15.73
CA ARG A 237 -13.67 4.90 -16.41
C ARG A 237 -13.28 4.55 -17.86
N ASN A 238 -12.49 5.39 -18.52
CA ASN A 238 -11.99 5.16 -19.88
C ASN A 238 -10.69 4.34 -19.92
N GLY A 239 -10.12 3.96 -18.77
CA GLY A 239 -8.88 3.18 -18.67
C GLY A 239 -7.61 4.03 -18.46
N ASP A 240 -7.70 5.36 -18.52
CA ASP A 240 -6.55 6.22 -18.22
C ASP A 240 -6.07 5.95 -16.79
N SER A 241 -4.78 5.65 -16.67
CA SER A 241 -4.15 5.23 -15.41
C SER A 241 -3.12 6.26 -14.97
N ALA A 242 -3.26 6.73 -13.74
CA ALA A 242 -2.32 7.61 -13.04
C ALA A 242 -1.58 6.83 -11.93
#